data_AF-R6LQ34-F1
#
_entry.id   AF-R6LQ34-F1
#
_cell.length_a   1.000
_cell.length_b   1.000
_cell.length_c   1.000
_cell.angle_alpha   90.00
_cell.angle_beta   90.00
_cell.angle_gamma   90.00
#
_symmetry.space_group_name_H-M   'P 1'
#
loop_
_entity.id
_entity.type
_entity.pdbx_description
1 polymer ?
#
loop_
_entity_poly.entity_id
_entity_poly.type
_entity_poly.pdbx_seq_one_letter_code
_entity_poly.pdbx_strand_id
1 'polypeptide(L)'
;MASRSTVDHIPATWTALDRIPRDCIAHNWYWALRESHDQRFLSRGMDMTYGNWDPRGMVNWQARVEAGALGGAPSHWTTTEPVTMQRNGVLLSIVYGAYLLWRTDYTDDCFDVLQRAAMEELYRYHNAHTLRVPHLEFTHMTTVWREHVYITSAPMQAEKDQIGKYVISFQSGRTLEIPLVYGVNIMNQAREWDRVRDGEWDCYDLDTALAEVTATTLPLLQPDGTTQFRMVVENPWPDDPVIGVRTEKTCADAGEIYLTGFRVCQSLADSPTVKTCTDPDRKAKTPLV
;
A
#
# COMPACT_ATOMS: atom_id res chain seq x y z
N MET A 1 -16.85 -4.69 -10.43
CA MET A 1 -17.80 -5.32 -9.49
C MET A 1 -18.49 -6.45 -10.23
N ALA A 2 -18.00 -7.69 -10.09
CA ALA A 2 -18.85 -8.85 -10.38
C ALA A 2 -19.97 -8.86 -9.33
N SER A 3 -21.20 -9.17 -9.72
CA SER A 3 -22.37 -8.99 -8.85
C SER A 3 -22.21 -9.72 -7.52
N ARG A 4 -22.44 -9.00 -6.42
CA ARG A 4 -22.43 -9.48 -5.02
C ARG A 4 -23.48 -10.58 -4.73
N SER A 5 -24.15 -11.10 -5.75
CA SER A 5 -25.25 -12.07 -5.66
C SER A 5 -25.00 -13.37 -6.41
N THR A 6 -23.80 -13.58 -6.98
CA THR A 6 -23.47 -14.86 -7.62
C THR A 6 -22.76 -15.76 -6.61
N VAL A 7 -23.54 -16.35 -5.70
CA VAL A 7 -23.06 -17.38 -4.76
C VAL A 7 -23.13 -18.78 -5.40
N ASP A 8 -23.73 -18.87 -6.59
CA ASP A 8 -23.82 -20.13 -7.31
C ASP A 8 -22.50 -20.43 -8.03
N HIS A 9 -21.83 -21.47 -7.53
CA HIS A 9 -20.73 -22.15 -8.21
C HIS A 9 -21.25 -22.73 -9.53
N ILE A 10 -21.18 -21.94 -10.60
CA ILE A 10 -21.45 -22.40 -11.96
C ILE A 10 -20.10 -22.88 -12.51
N PRO A 11 -19.81 -24.20 -12.53
CA PRO A 11 -18.62 -24.67 -13.22
C PRO A 11 -18.71 -24.20 -14.67
N ALA A 12 -17.59 -23.73 -15.25
CA ALA A 12 -17.49 -23.55 -16.68
C ALA A 12 -18.07 -24.81 -17.35
N THR A 13 -19.04 -24.64 -18.26
CA THR A 13 -19.71 -25.78 -18.88
C THR A 13 -18.62 -26.71 -19.41
N TRP A 14 -18.56 -27.92 -18.84
CA TRP A 14 -17.37 -28.78 -18.79
C TRP A 14 -16.67 -28.96 -20.15
N THR A 15 -17.42 -28.93 -21.25
CA THR A 15 -16.92 -29.11 -22.61
C THR A 15 -16.31 -27.88 -23.25
N ALA A 16 -16.63 -26.66 -22.79
CA ALA A 16 -16.12 -25.43 -23.39
C ALA A 16 -14.63 -25.25 -23.11
N LEU A 17 -14.18 -25.56 -21.89
CA LEU A 17 -12.79 -25.47 -21.47
C LEU A 17 -11.88 -26.39 -22.31
N ASP A 18 -12.38 -27.58 -22.67
CA ASP A 18 -11.64 -28.54 -23.50
C ASP A 18 -11.53 -28.11 -24.97
N ARG A 19 -12.28 -27.09 -25.38
CA ARG A 19 -12.24 -26.51 -26.74
C ARG A 19 -11.39 -25.25 -26.84
N ILE A 20 -10.90 -24.73 -25.71
CA ILE A 20 -10.02 -23.55 -25.72
C ILE A 20 -8.67 -23.95 -26.33
N PRO A 21 -8.17 -23.21 -27.35
CA PRO A 21 -6.84 -23.42 -27.90
C PRO A 21 -5.74 -23.41 -26.83
N ARG A 22 -4.73 -24.28 -26.98
CA ARG A 22 -3.67 -24.46 -25.96
C ARG A 22 -2.63 -23.33 -25.92
N ASP A 23 -2.64 -22.46 -26.92
CA ASP A 23 -1.85 -21.23 -26.98
C ASP A 23 -2.52 -20.06 -26.24
N CYS A 24 -3.70 -20.27 -25.65
CA CYS A 24 -4.34 -19.28 -24.78
C CYS A 24 -3.80 -19.36 -23.35
N ILE A 25 -3.52 -18.20 -22.75
CA ILE A 25 -3.18 -18.07 -21.33
C ILE A 25 -4.47 -17.82 -20.54
N ALA A 26 -4.72 -18.63 -19.51
CA ALA A 26 -5.80 -18.41 -18.58
C ALA A 26 -5.44 -17.25 -17.63
N HIS A 27 -6.21 -16.16 -17.66
CA HIS A 27 -6.08 -15.07 -16.70
C HIS A 27 -7.17 -15.19 -15.62
N ASN A 28 -6.89 -15.94 -14.56
CA ASN A 28 -7.87 -16.26 -13.52
C ASN A 28 -8.16 -15.03 -12.65
N TRP A 29 -9.32 -14.43 -12.87
CA TRP A 29 -9.80 -13.24 -12.15
C TRP A 29 -10.35 -13.54 -10.75
N TYR A 30 -10.75 -14.79 -10.50
CA TYR A 30 -11.47 -15.23 -9.31
C TYR A 30 -10.62 -16.15 -8.43
N TRP A 31 -9.32 -15.84 -8.35
CA TRP A 31 -8.30 -16.61 -7.64
C TRP A 31 -8.59 -16.80 -6.15
N ALA A 32 -9.30 -15.83 -5.54
CA ALA A 32 -9.68 -15.83 -4.14
C ALA A 32 -10.87 -16.76 -3.86
N LEU A 33 -11.69 -17.13 -4.85
CA LEU A 33 -12.89 -17.94 -4.56
C LEU A 33 -12.51 -19.33 -4.06
N ARG A 34 -11.76 -20.09 -4.87
CA ARG A 34 -11.25 -21.42 -4.51
C ARG A 34 -9.92 -21.68 -5.18
N GLU A 35 -8.94 -22.17 -4.42
CA GLU A 35 -7.64 -22.59 -4.96
C GLU A 35 -7.79 -23.72 -5.99
N SER A 36 -8.73 -24.63 -5.77
CA SER A 36 -8.99 -25.75 -6.69
C SER A 36 -9.41 -25.33 -8.11
N HIS A 37 -9.82 -24.07 -8.33
CA HIS A 37 -10.12 -23.56 -9.66
C HIS A 37 -8.88 -23.50 -10.56
N ASP A 38 -7.70 -23.27 -9.97
CA ASP A 38 -6.41 -23.25 -10.68
C ASP A 38 -6.15 -24.58 -11.38
N GLN A 39 -6.46 -25.68 -10.69
CA GLN A 39 -6.28 -27.04 -11.20
C GLN A 39 -7.11 -27.31 -12.46
N ARG A 40 -8.21 -26.58 -12.68
CA ARG A 40 -9.01 -26.73 -13.90
C ARG A 40 -8.20 -26.35 -15.15
N PHE A 41 -7.36 -25.32 -15.05
CA PHE A 41 -6.51 -24.84 -16.13
C PHE A 41 -5.18 -25.61 -16.18
N LEU A 42 -4.50 -25.74 -15.03
CA LEU A 42 -3.18 -26.35 -14.95
C LEU A 42 -3.19 -27.83 -15.37
N SER A 43 -4.18 -28.62 -14.95
CA SER A 43 -4.31 -30.03 -15.36
C SER A 43 -4.53 -30.26 -16.86
N ARG A 44 -4.84 -29.20 -17.61
CA ARG A 44 -5.04 -29.21 -19.07
C ARG A 44 -3.85 -28.66 -19.84
N GLY A 45 -2.74 -28.36 -19.15
CA GLY A 45 -1.54 -27.78 -19.74
C GLY A 45 -1.76 -26.36 -20.26
N MET A 46 -2.71 -25.62 -19.68
CA MET A 46 -2.88 -24.20 -19.99
C MET A 46 -1.97 -23.36 -19.09
N ASP A 47 -1.23 -22.45 -19.69
CA ASP A 47 -0.52 -21.40 -18.94
C ASP A 47 -1.51 -20.54 -18.18
N MET A 48 -1.14 -20.08 -17.00
CA MET A 48 -2.06 -19.37 -16.11
C MET A 48 -1.41 -18.19 -15.39
N THR A 49 -2.15 -17.09 -15.31
CA THR A 49 -1.84 -15.89 -14.53
C THR A 49 -3.07 -15.45 -13.73
N TYR A 50 -2.91 -14.56 -12.76
CA TYR A 50 -4.01 -14.04 -11.94
C TYR A 50 -4.36 -12.60 -12.29
N GLY A 51 -5.66 -12.35 -12.47
CA GLY A 51 -6.21 -11.00 -12.66
C GLY A 51 -6.83 -10.47 -11.37
N ASN A 52 -6.94 -9.14 -11.23
CA ASN A 52 -7.36 -8.50 -9.98
C ASN A 52 -6.61 -9.05 -8.77
N TRP A 53 -5.30 -9.23 -8.95
CA TRP A 53 -4.46 -9.92 -7.99
C TRP A 53 -4.02 -8.97 -6.89
N ASP A 54 -4.43 -9.27 -5.66
CA ASP A 54 -3.79 -8.71 -4.48
C ASP A 54 -2.80 -9.75 -3.93
N PRO A 55 -1.48 -9.54 -4.13
CA PRO A 55 -0.47 -10.51 -3.72
C PRO A 55 -0.42 -10.73 -2.20
N ARG A 56 -0.93 -9.78 -1.41
CA ARG A 56 -0.92 -9.86 0.06
C ARG A 56 -1.97 -10.85 0.58
N GLY A 57 -3.08 -10.96 -0.17
CA GLY A 57 -4.22 -11.81 0.16
C GLY A 57 -4.13 -13.22 -0.45
N MET A 58 -3.15 -13.52 -1.30
CA MET A 58 -3.08 -14.81 -1.97
C MET A 58 -2.51 -15.89 -1.05
N VAL A 59 -3.28 -16.97 -0.92
CA VAL A 59 -2.88 -18.16 -0.14
C VAL A 59 -2.08 -19.13 -1.01
N ASN A 60 -1.13 -19.83 -0.39
CA ASN A 60 -0.36 -20.91 -1.02
C ASN A 60 0.36 -20.48 -2.31
N TRP A 61 0.87 -19.24 -2.36
CA TRP A 61 1.54 -18.68 -3.55
C TRP A 61 2.61 -19.62 -4.13
N GLN A 62 3.50 -20.14 -3.28
CA GLN A 62 4.60 -20.99 -3.72
C GLN A 62 4.09 -22.30 -4.36
N ALA A 63 3.09 -22.95 -3.77
CA ALA A 63 2.49 -24.16 -4.33
C ALA A 63 1.80 -23.89 -5.68
N ARG A 64 1.19 -22.70 -5.85
CA ARG A 64 0.60 -22.28 -7.13
C ARG A 64 1.65 -22.08 -8.21
N VAL A 65 2.78 -21.47 -7.88
CA VAL A 65 3.94 -21.33 -8.79
C VAL A 65 4.50 -22.70 -9.18
N GLU A 66 4.70 -23.60 -8.21
CA GLU A 66 5.16 -24.98 -8.45
C GLU A 66 4.20 -25.79 -9.32
N ALA A 67 2.90 -25.51 -9.23
CA ALA A 67 1.88 -26.11 -10.08
C ALA A 67 1.84 -25.51 -11.51
N GLY A 68 2.56 -24.41 -11.78
CA GLY A 68 2.69 -23.80 -13.10
C GLY A 68 2.08 -22.40 -13.26
N ALA A 69 1.66 -21.73 -12.18
CA ALA A 69 1.22 -20.35 -12.27
C ALA A 69 2.40 -19.41 -12.62
N LEU A 70 2.17 -18.49 -13.55
CA LEU A 70 3.22 -17.64 -14.12
C LEU A 70 3.33 -16.25 -13.48
N GLY A 71 2.32 -15.82 -12.70
CA GLY A 71 2.28 -14.48 -12.13
C GLY A 71 0.87 -13.94 -11.90
N GLY A 72 0.79 -12.67 -11.54
CA GLY A 72 -0.47 -11.96 -11.42
C GLY A 72 -0.35 -10.46 -11.72
N ALA A 73 -1.50 -9.82 -11.94
CA ALA A 73 -1.61 -8.41 -12.22
C ALA A 73 -2.60 -7.76 -11.23
N PRO A 74 -2.13 -6.85 -10.35
CA PRO A 74 -3.02 -5.97 -9.60
C PRO A 74 -3.87 -5.16 -10.58
N SER A 75 -5.15 -5.00 -10.28
CA SER A 75 -6.08 -4.28 -11.17
C SER A 75 -6.52 -2.95 -10.57
N HIS A 76 -6.75 -1.96 -11.43
CA HIS A 76 -7.22 -0.65 -11.04
C HIS A 76 -8.23 -0.16 -12.09
N TRP A 77 -9.44 0.18 -11.66
CA TRP A 77 -10.58 0.47 -12.53
C TRP A 77 -11.06 1.92 -12.36
N THR A 78 -10.11 2.84 -12.25
CA THR A 78 -10.34 4.28 -12.16
C THR A 78 -9.14 5.01 -12.76
N THR A 79 -9.00 6.31 -12.50
CA THR A 79 -7.92 7.16 -13.01
C THR A 79 -6.54 6.64 -12.60
N THR A 80 -5.55 6.76 -13.47
CA THR A 80 -4.14 6.45 -13.16
C THR A 80 -3.44 7.57 -12.37
N GLU A 81 -4.21 8.43 -11.69
CA GLU A 81 -3.65 9.46 -10.82
C GLU A 81 -3.02 8.80 -9.59
N PRO A 82 -1.76 9.13 -9.23
CA PRO A 82 -1.04 8.44 -8.16
C PRO A 82 -1.79 8.40 -6.83
N VAL A 83 -2.46 9.49 -6.46
CA VAL A 83 -3.23 9.54 -5.21
C VAL A 83 -4.42 8.57 -5.24
N THR A 84 -5.11 8.44 -6.36
CA THR A 84 -6.23 7.49 -6.51
C THR A 84 -5.71 6.04 -6.50
N MET A 85 -4.56 5.77 -7.11
CA MET A 85 -3.92 4.45 -7.06
C MET A 85 -3.45 4.07 -5.65
N GLN A 86 -2.89 5.04 -4.92
CA GLN A 86 -2.56 4.90 -3.50
C GLN A 86 -3.82 4.57 -2.69
N ARG A 87 -4.89 5.36 -2.84
CA ARG A 87 -6.14 5.18 -2.07
C ARG A 87 -6.75 3.79 -2.25
N ASN A 88 -6.65 3.23 -3.44
CA ASN A 88 -7.13 1.88 -3.73
C ASN A 88 -6.14 0.77 -3.32
N GLY A 89 -5.02 1.10 -2.68
CA GLY A 89 -4.00 0.14 -2.24
C GLY A 89 -3.20 -0.51 -3.39
N VAL A 90 -3.37 -0.04 -4.62
CA VAL A 90 -2.79 -0.67 -5.82
C VAL A 90 -1.28 -0.48 -5.86
N LEU A 91 -0.77 0.69 -5.45
CA LEU A 91 0.67 0.93 -5.41
C LEU A 91 1.38 -0.05 -4.47
N LEU A 92 0.81 -0.29 -3.29
CA LEU A 92 1.37 -1.24 -2.33
C LEU A 92 1.26 -2.68 -2.86
N SER A 93 0.17 -3.02 -3.54
CA SER A 93 0.01 -4.32 -4.21
C SER A 93 1.10 -4.55 -5.26
N ILE A 94 1.47 -3.53 -6.04
CA ILE A 94 2.55 -3.64 -7.03
C ILE A 94 3.90 -3.93 -6.35
N VAL A 95 4.26 -3.16 -5.33
CA VAL A 95 5.55 -3.34 -4.63
C VAL A 95 5.60 -4.68 -3.92
N TYR A 96 4.54 -5.06 -3.19
CA TYR A 96 4.48 -6.35 -2.50
C TYR A 96 4.50 -7.53 -3.50
N GLY A 97 3.77 -7.42 -4.62
CA GLY A 97 3.76 -8.43 -5.67
C GLY A 97 5.14 -8.64 -6.31
N ALA A 98 5.97 -7.60 -6.37
CA ALA A 98 7.34 -7.75 -6.84
C ALA A 98 8.17 -8.67 -5.94
N TYR A 99 7.96 -8.66 -4.61
CA TYR A 99 8.60 -9.62 -3.72
C TYR A 99 8.19 -11.06 -4.03
N LEU A 100 6.90 -11.30 -4.25
CA LEU A 100 6.38 -12.64 -4.56
C LEU A 100 6.89 -13.18 -5.91
N LEU A 101 7.08 -12.29 -6.89
CA LEU A 101 7.48 -12.67 -8.24
C LEU A 101 8.99 -12.84 -8.40
N TRP A 102 9.81 -12.06 -7.68
CA TRP A 102 11.26 -12.02 -7.90
C TRP A 102 12.11 -12.59 -6.76
N ARG A 103 11.56 -12.86 -5.57
CA ARG A 103 12.30 -13.57 -4.51
C ARG A 103 12.22 -15.07 -4.72
N THR A 104 13.38 -15.73 -4.70
CA THR A 104 13.49 -17.19 -4.77
C THR A 104 13.28 -17.88 -3.42
N ASP A 105 13.30 -17.11 -2.34
CA ASP A 105 13.22 -17.58 -0.95
C ASP A 105 11.93 -17.13 -0.24
N TYR A 106 10.89 -16.76 -1.00
CA TYR A 106 9.60 -16.39 -0.42
C TYR A 106 8.98 -17.57 0.32
N THR A 107 8.59 -17.33 1.57
CA THR A 107 7.68 -18.18 2.34
C THR A 107 6.58 -17.32 2.95
N ASP A 108 5.44 -17.94 3.23
CA ASP A 108 4.27 -17.24 3.79
C ASP A 108 4.55 -16.61 5.17
N ASP A 109 5.52 -17.17 5.91
CA ASP A 109 6.00 -16.68 7.22
C ASP A 109 6.75 -15.33 7.11
N CYS A 110 7.20 -14.94 5.92
CA CYS A 110 7.89 -13.68 5.70
C CYS A 110 6.93 -12.49 5.50
N PHE A 111 5.61 -12.71 5.60
CA PHE A 111 4.60 -11.70 5.28
C PHE A 111 4.80 -10.39 6.02
N ASP A 112 4.99 -10.44 7.34
CA ASP A 112 5.11 -9.28 8.22
C ASP A 112 6.31 -8.40 7.86
N VAL A 113 7.47 -9.02 7.62
CA VAL A 113 8.71 -8.35 7.25
C VAL A 113 8.58 -7.76 5.84
N LEU A 114 8.04 -8.53 4.89
CA LEU A 114 7.86 -8.07 3.51
C LEU A 114 6.83 -6.95 3.38
N GLN A 115 5.76 -6.99 4.16
CA GLN A 115 4.73 -5.96 4.17
C GLN A 115 5.32 -4.63 4.65
N ARG A 116 6.11 -4.65 5.72
CA ARG A 116 6.83 -3.48 6.23
C ARG A 116 7.86 -2.96 5.22
N ALA A 117 8.64 -3.87 4.62
CA ALA A 117 9.62 -3.50 3.59
C ALA A 117 8.95 -2.84 2.38
N ALA A 118 7.84 -3.40 1.89
CA ALA A 118 7.08 -2.85 0.77
C ALA A 118 6.52 -1.45 1.08
N MET A 119 5.98 -1.23 2.28
CA MET A 119 5.53 0.10 2.72
C MET A 119 6.68 1.11 2.75
N GLU A 120 7.83 0.72 3.30
CA GLU A 120 8.98 1.60 3.44
C GLU A 120 9.61 1.94 2.08
N GLU A 121 9.72 0.97 1.18
CA GLU A 121 10.20 1.18 -0.20
C GLU A 121 9.28 2.09 -0.98
N LEU A 122 7.96 1.84 -0.92
CA LEU A 122 6.98 2.67 -1.61
C LEU A 122 7.01 4.12 -1.08
N TYR A 123 7.09 4.29 0.24
CA TYR A 123 7.23 5.60 0.87
C TYR A 123 8.48 6.34 0.41
N ARG A 124 9.64 5.66 0.41
CA ARG A 124 10.91 6.24 -0.04
C ARG A 124 10.88 6.59 -1.52
N TYR A 125 10.29 5.73 -2.35
CA TYR A 125 10.17 5.95 -3.78
C TYR A 125 9.31 7.19 -4.06
N HIS A 126 8.13 7.27 -3.43
CA HIS A 126 7.22 8.40 -3.59
C HIS A 126 7.85 9.72 -3.13
N ASN A 127 8.49 9.72 -1.96
CA ASN A 127 9.05 10.91 -1.34
C ASN A 127 10.53 11.17 -1.68
N ALA A 128 11.08 10.47 -2.69
CA ALA A 128 12.51 10.50 -2.99
C ALA A 128 13.06 11.91 -3.23
N HIS A 129 12.25 12.80 -3.84
CA HIS A 129 12.60 14.20 -4.02
C HIS A 129 12.60 14.96 -2.69
N THR A 130 11.48 14.97 -1.98
CA THR A 130 11.30 15.70 -0.71
C THR A 130 12.34 15.33 0.33
N LEU A 131 12.69 14.04 0.43
CA LEU A 131 13.69 13.58 1.39
C LEU A 131 15.10 14.15 1.08
N ARG A 132 15.41 14.51 -0.17
CA ARG A 132 16.73 15.04 -0.57
C ARG A 132 16.90 16.54 -0.34
N VAL A 133 15.82 17.26 -0.07
CA VAL A 133 15.82 18.71 0.15
C VAL A 133 15.47 19.01 1.62
N PRO A 134 15.63 20.26 2.10
CA PRO A 134 15.09 20.64 3.39
C PRO A 134 13.60 20.34 3.48
N HIS A 135 13.18 19.65 4.54
CA HIS A 135 11.80 19.19 4.69
C HIS A 135 11.38 19.14 6.15
N LEU A 136 10.08 18.99 6.33
CA LEU A 136 9.40 18.86 7.60
C LEU A 136 8.89 17.43 7.71
N GLU A 137 9.26 16.74 8.78
CA GLU A 137 8.79 15.39 9.08
C GLU A 137 7.77 15.44 10.21
N PHE A 138 6.62 14.82 9.99
CA PHE A 138 5.55 14.68 10.97
C PHE A 138 5.39 13.20 11.28
N THR A 139 5.30 12.86 12.56
CA THR A 139 4.75 11.59 13.02
C THR A 139 3.47 11.90 13.77
N HIS A 140 2.37 11.28 13.39
CA HIS A 140 1.05 11.62 13.88
C HIS A 140 0.09 10.44 13.82
N MET A 141 -1.10 10.62 14.36
CA MET A 141 -2.21 9.67 14.25
C MET A 141 -3.53 10.40 14.49
N THR A 142 -4.65 9.74 14.17
CA THR A 142 -5.98 10.26 14.51
C THR A 142 -6.86 9.18 15.13
N THR A 143 -7.79 9.59 15.99
CA THR A 143 -8.91 8.74 16.43
C THR A 143 -10.16 8.94 15.58
N VAL A 144 -10.14 9.89 14.64
CA VAL A 144 -11.17 10.01 13.60
C VAL A 144 -11.27 8.68 12.85
N TRP A 145 -12.50 8.22 12.65
CA TRP A 145 -12.79 6.98 11.96
C TRP A 145 -13.70 7.26 10.76
N ARG A 146 -13.30 6.74 9.60
CA ARG A 146 -14.13 6.68 8.40
C ARG A 146 -13.94 5.30 7.79
N GLU A 147 -15.03 4.75 7.25
CA GLU A 147 -14.98 3.48 6.53
C GLU A 147 -14.15 3.62 5.26
N HIS A 148 -13.33 2.60 4.95
CA HIS A 148 -12.63 2.54 3.68
C HIS A 148 -13.63 2.39 2.54
N VAL A 149 -13.49 3.20 1.49
CA VAL A 149 -14.31 3.12 0.29
C VAL A 149 -13.42 2.99 -0.93
N TYR A 150 -13.51 1.85 -1.60
CA TYR A 150 -12.81 1.65 -2.87
C TYR A 150 -13.35 2.59 -3.94
N ILE A 151 -12.45 3.35 -4.58
CA ILE A 151 -12.82 4.36 -5.56
C ILE A 151 -13.00 3.70 -6.93
N THR A 152 -14.22 3.71 -7.44
CA THR A 152 -14.55 3.25 -8.80
C THR A 152 -14.94 4.42 -9.70
N SER A 153 -14.42 4.46 -10.92
CA SER A 153 -14.91 5.30 -12.02
C SER A 153 -14.70 6.83 -11.92
N ALA A 154 -14.32 7.37 -10.75
CA ALA A 154 -14.03 8.80 -10.56
C ALA A 154 -12.70 8.99 -9.81
N PRO A 155 -12.01 10.14 -9.97
CA PRO A 155 -10.82 10.43 -9.18
C PRO A 155 -11.17 10.66 -7.70
N MET A 156 -10.16 10.54 -6.84
CA MET A 156 -10.27 10.94 -5.44
C MET A 156 -10.64 12.43 -5.32
N GLN A 157 -11.46 12.76 -4.31
CA GLN A 157 -11.83 14.14 -3.98
C GLN A 157 -11.23 14.53 -2.63
N ALA A 158 -10.03 15.11 -2.64
CA ALA A 158 -9.24 15.38 -1.44
C ALA A 158 -9.95 16.27 -0.42
N GLU A 159 -10.75 17.23 -0.88
CA GLU A 159 -11.47 18.18 -0.02
C GLU A 159 -12.53 17.48 0.83
N LYS A 160 -13.13 16.39 0.33
CA LYS A 160 -14.09 15.59 1.10
C LYS A 160 -13.42 14.80 2.20
N ASP A 161 -12.17 14.41 1.97
CA ASP A 161 -11.38 13.59 2.90
C ASP A 161 -10.49 14.41 3.83
N GLN A 162 -10.47 15.73 3.69
CA GLN A 162 -9.75 16.59 4.61
C GLN A 162 -10.40 16.61 6.00
N ILE A 163 -9.62 16.21 7.02
CA ILE A 163 -10.04 16.21 8.43
C ILE A 163 -9.46 17.36 9.23
N GLY A 164 -8.41 18.01 8.72
CA GLY A 164 -7.77 19.13 9.38
C GLY A 164 -6.60 19.68 8.59
N LYS A 165 -5.71 20.39 9.28
CA LYS A 165 -4.44 20.87 8.75
C LYS A 165 -3.42 21.08 9.86
N TYR A 166 -2.14 21.07 9.50
CA TYR A 166 -1.11 21.71 10.30
C TYR A 166 -0.98 23.17 9.90
N VAL A 167 -0.77 24.03 10.88
CA VAL A 167 -0.34 25.42 10.66
C VAL A 167 1.01 25.62 11.34
N ILE A 168 1.99 25.97 10.53
CA ILE A 168 3.39 26.13 10.93
C ILE A 168 3.71 27.60 10.92
N SER A 169 4.27 28.09 12.01
CA SER A 169 4.67 29.48 12.16
C SER A 169 6.18 29.59 12.13
N PHE A 170 6.67 30.57 11.38
CA PHE A 170 8.09 30.86 11.20
C PHE A 170 8.47 32.16 11.91
N GLN A 171 9.75 32.33 12.23
CA GLN A 171 10.25 33.49 12.97
C GLN A 171 9.99 34.81 12.23
N SER A 172 10.03 34.80 10.89
CA SER A 172 9.68 35.98 10.08
C SER A 172 8.21 36.42 10.17
N GLY A 173 7.34 35.61 10.79
CA GLY A 173 5.88 35.80 10.82
C GLY A 173 5.15 35.09 9.67
N ARG A 174 5.86 34.40 8.77
CA ARG A 174 5.24 33.56 7.73
C ARG A 174 4.51 32.36 8.33
N THR A 175 3.54 31.85 7.58
CA THR A 175 2.84 30.61 7.91
C THR A 175 2.79 29.65 6.73
N LEU A 176 2.95 28.36 7.01
CA LEU A 176 2.69 27.28 6.05
C LEU A 176 1.51 26.44 6.55
N GLU A 177 0.53 26.21 5.69
CA GLU A 177 -0.60 25.33 5.98
C GLU A 177 -0.45 24.03 5.20
N ILE A 178 -0.62 22.90 5.88
CA ILE A 178 -0.49 21.56 5.29
C ILE A 178 -1.80 20.80 5.56
N PRO A 179 -2.61 20.48 4.55
CA PRO A 179 -3.86 19.77 4.74
C PRO A 179 -3.62 18.34 5.23
N LEU A 180 -4.48 17.89 6.14
CA LEU A 180 -4.53 16.51 6.63
C LEU A 180 -5.74 15.82 6.00
N VAL A 181 -5.45 14.89 5.10
CA VAL A 181 -6.43 14.18 4.27
C VAL A 181 -6.45 12.71 4.66
N TYR A 182 -7.59 12.27 5.18
CA TYR A 182 -7.82 10.91 5.64
C TYR A 182 -7.65 9.91 4.49
N GLY A 183 -6.88 8.84 4.72
CA GLY A 183 -6.56 7.87 3.67
C GLY A 183 -5.43 8.31 2.73
N VAL A 184 -4.91 9.54 2.84
CA VAL A 184 -3.75 9.96 2.05
C VAL A 184 -2.56 10.15 2.94
N ASN A 185 -2.62 11.16 3.82
CA ASN A 185 -1.47 11.53 4.63
C ASN A 185 -1.65 11.30 6.12
N ILE A 186 -2.85 10.88 6.56
CA ILE A 186 -3.17 10.48 7.93
C ILE A 186 -4.27 9.41 7.93
N MET A 187 -4.29 8.53 8.94
CA MET A 187 -5.28 7.47 9.09
C MET A 187 -5.55 7.17 10.58
N ASN A 188 -6.64 6.46 10.86
CA ASN A 188 -7.00 6.04 12.22
C ASN A 188 -5.89 5.18 12.85
N GLN A 189 -5.60 5.40 14.13
CA GLN A 189 -4.52 4.70 14.84
C GLN A 189 -4.75 3.20 15.05
N ALA A 190 -6.01 2.74 15.10
CA ALA A 190 -6.33 1.35 15.31
C ALA A 190 -6.39 0.64 13.96
N ARG A 191 -5.25 0.07 13.52
CA ARG A 191 -5.09 -0.68 12.26
C ARG A 191 -4.67 -2.11 12.54
N GLU A 192 -5.05 -3.02 11.65
CA GLU A 192 -4.65 -4.42 11.71
C GLU A 192 -3.44 -4.65 10.78
N TRP A 193 -2.35 -5.17 11.34
CA TRP A 193 -1.09 -5.40 10.61
C TRP A 193 -0.92 -6.83 10.13
N ASP A 194 -1.62 -7.75 10.80
CA ASP A 194 -1.66 -9.15 10.42
C ASP A 194 -2.76 -9.39 9.39
N ARG A 195 -2.71 -10.57 8.79
CA ARG A 195 -3.74 -11.05 7.87
C ARG A 195 -4.45 -12.25 8.48
N VAL A 196 -5.74 -12.38 8.23
CA VAL A 196 -6.57 -13.46 8.78
C VAL A 196 -7.11 -14.29 7.62
N ARG A 197 -7.21 -15.61 7.79
CA ARG A 197 -7.82 -16.45 6.76
C ARG A 197 -9.30 -16.10 6.63
N ASP A 198 -9.74 -15.79 5.42
CA ASP A 198 -11.16 -15.57 5.14
C ASP A 198 -11.91 -16.90 5.38
N GLY A 199 -13.06 -16.82 6.07
CA GLY A 199 -13.86 -17.99 6.43
C GLY A 199 -14.70 -18.55 5.27
N GLU A 200 -14.93 -17.76 4.24
CA GLU A 200 -15.71 -18.08 3.06
C GLU A 200 -14.83 -18.32 1.83
N TRP A 201 -13.76 -17.56 1.64
CA TRP A 201 -12.92 -17.50 0.42
C TRP A 201 -11.50 -18.07 0.67
N ASP A 202 -10.85 -18.55 -0.39
CA ASP A 202 -9.45 -18.99 -0.37
C ASP A 202 -8.48 -17.79 -0.53
N CYS A 203 -8.61 -16.84 0.38
CA CYS A 203 -7.71 -15.69 0.50
C CYS A 203 -7.47 -15.33 1.98
N TYR A 204 -6.55 -14.41 2.20
CA TYR A 204 -6.42 -13.71 3.46
C TYR A 204 -7.13 -12.35 3.39
N ASP A 205 -7.85 -12.02 4.47
CA ASP A 205 -8.34 -10.69 4.76
C ASP A 205 -7.21 -9.82 5.33
N LEU A 206 -7.20 -8.55 4.93
CA LEU A 206 -6.21 -7.56 5.33
C LEU A 206 -6.85 -6.17 5.53
N ASP A 207 -6.21 -5.32 6.34
CA ASP A 207 -6.64 -3.94 6.54
C ASP A 207 -6.40 -3.10 5.27
N THR A 208 -7.48 -2.85 4.53
CA THR A 208 -7.45 -2.04 3.30
C THR A 208 -7.08 -0.58 3.57
N ALA A 209 -7.38 -0.05 4.76
CA ALA A 209 -7.05 1.34 5.11
C ALA A 209 -5.55 1.51 5.41
N LEU A 210 -4.88 0.45 5.89
CA LEU A 210 -3.43 0.44 6.02
C LEU A 210 -2.75 0.50 4.63
N ALA A 211 -3.33 -0.16 3.64
CA ALA A 211 -2.88 -0.09 2.25
C ALA A 211 -3.12 1.29 1.62
N GLU A 212 -4.33 1.83 1.82
CA GLU A 212 -4.82 3.10 1.29
C GLU A 212 -3.89 4.28 1.62
N VAL A 213 -3.39 4.36 2.85
CA VAL A 213 -2.55 5.48 3.30
C VAL A 213 -1.07 5.33 2.87
N THR A 214 -0.68 4.18 2.35
CA THR A 214 0.73 3.88 2.05
C THR A 214 1.14 4.39 0.67
N ALA A 215 1.92 5.47 0.66
CA ALA A 215 2.86 5.90 -0.39
C ALA A 215 3.37 7.31 -0.06
N THR A 216 2.47 8.29 0.06
CA THR A 216 2.82 9.60 0.63
C THR A 216 3.22 9.50 2.09
N THR A 217 2.71 8.48 2.79
CA THR A 217 2.85 8.30 4.22
C THR A 217 3.30 6.89 4.58
N LEU A 218 4.13 6.77 5.61
CA LEU A 218 4.65 5.52 6.14
C LEU A 218 3.90 5.14 7.43
N PRO A 219 3.13 4.04 7.44
CA PRO A 219 2.59 3.47 8.67
C PRO A 219 3.70 2.90 9.57
N LEU A 220 3.54 3.06 10.88
CA LEU A 220 4.50 2.66 11.91
C LEU A 220 3.76 2.01 13.08
N LEU A 221 3.80 0.67 13.16
CA LEU A 221 3.29 -0.06 14.33
C LEU A 221 4.10 0.31 15.58
N GLN A 222 3.39 0.69 16.64
CA GLN A 222 3.98 1.02 17.93
C GLN A 222 3.91 -0.17 18.90
N PRO A 223 4.76 -0.20 19.95
CA PRO A 223 4.75 -1.27 20.95
C PRO A 223 3.42 -1.43 21.71
N ASP A 224 2.60 -0.38 21.78
CA ASP A 224 1.28 -0.39 22.41
C ASP A 224 0.16 -0.89 21.49
N GLY A 225 0.50 -1.33 20.27
CA GLY A 225 -0.44 -1.81 19.27
C GLY A 225 -1.09 -0.72 18.43
N THR A 226 -0.84 0.56 18.72
CA THR A 226 -1.32 1.66 17.87
C THR A 226 -0.47 1.80 16.61
N THR A 227 -1.06 2.40 15.58
CA THR A 227 -0.36 2.76 14.35
C THR A 227 -0.20 4.26 14.27
N GLN A 228 1.05 4.70 14.19
CA GLN A 228 1.38 6.08 13.85
C GLN A 228 1.72 6.17 12.37
N PHE A 229 1.65 7.37 11.82
CA PHE A 229 1.85 7.64 10.41
C PHE A 229 2.92 8.73 10.27
N ARG A 230 3.89 8.49 9.39
CA ARG A 230 4.94 9.46 9.10
C ARG A 230 4.75 10.04 7.71
N MET A 231 4.71 11.36 7.61
CA MET A 231 4.68 12.09 6.35
C MET A 231 5.80 13.13 6.29
N VAL A 232 6.19 13.50 5.08
CA VAL A 232 7.17 14.57 4.83
C VAL A 232 6.61 15.60 3.87
N VAL A 233 6.99 16.87 4.09
CA VAL A 233 6.63 18.00 3.23
C VAL A 233 7.86 18.88 3.07
N GLU A 234 8.12 19.35 1.86
CA GLU A 234 9.23 20.27 1.60
C GLU A 234 9.12 21.51 2.49
N ASN A 235 10.25 21.97 3.03
CA ASN A 235 10.30 23.22 3.78
C ASN A 235 10.61 24.35 2.78
N PRO A 236 9.64 25.21 2.44
CA PRO A 236 9.86 26.29 1.47
C PRO A 236 10.81 27.37 1.98
N TRP A 237 11.06 27.43 3.29
CA TRP A 237 11.89 28.46 3.94
C TRP A 237 12.88 27.80 4.92
N PRO A 238 13.91 27.09 4.42
CA PRO A 238 14.86 26.37 5.27
C PRO A 238 15.68 27.26 6.20
N ASP A 239 15.93 28.51 5.78
CA ASP A 239 16.69 29.50 6.55
C ASP A 239 15.83 30.27 7.57
N ASP A 240 14.51 30.06 7.59
CA ASP A 240 13.58 30.71 8.50
C ASP A 240 13.21 29.70 9.62
N PRO A 241 13.59 29.96 10.88
CA PRO A 241 13.32 29.01 11.95
C PRO A 241 11.82 28.80 12.19
N VAL A 242 11.41 27.53 12.30
CA VAL A 242 10.07 27.17 12.77
C VAL A 242 9.95 27.49 14.26
N ILE A 243 8.98 28.33 14.61
CA ILE A 243 8.72 28.75 16.00
C ILE A 243 7.47 28.07 16.60
N GLY A 244 6.66 27.41 15.77
CA GLY A 244 5.48 26.71 16.26
C GLY A 244 4.83 25.82 15.20
N VAL A 245 4.20 24.75 15.68
CA VAL A 245 3.34 23.86 14.90
C VAL A 245 2.07 23.65 15.70
N ARG A 246 0.92 23.87 15.07
CA ARG A 246 -0.37 23.54 15.67
C ARG A 246 -1.23 22.75 14.70
N THR A 247 -2.12 21.95 15.27
CA THR A 247 -3.13 21.21 14.52
C THR A 247 -4.46 21.96 14.57
N GLU A 248 -5.13 22.08 13.43
CA GLU A 248 -6.49 22.59 13.34
C GLU A 248 -7.38 21.51 12.71
N LYS A 249 -8.27 20.92 13.50
CA LYS A 249 -9.27 19.96 13.00
C LYS A 249 -10.42 20.73 12.37
N THR A 250 -10.80 20.33 11.16
CA THR A 250 -11.82 21.03 10.35
C THR A 250 -13.04 20.17 10.04
N CYS A 251 -12.95 18.84 10.17
CA CYS A 251 -14.11 17.98 10.01
C CYS A 251 -14.98 17.92 11.27
N ALA A 252 -16.26 17.59 11.07
CA ALA A 252 -17.23 17.39 12.15
C ALA A 252 -17.20 15.99 12.77
N ASP A 253 -16.44 15.05 12.20
CA ASP A 253 -16.36 13.66 12.67
C ASP A 253 -15.88 13.60 14.12
N ALA A 254 -16.32 12.60 14.89
CA ALA A 254 -15.79 12.38 16.24
C ALA A 254 -14.30 11.98 16.20
N GLY A 255 -13.57 12.27 17.28
CA GLY A 255 -12.14 11.97 17.41
C GLY A 255 -11.25 13.19 17.24
N GLU A 256 -9.94 12.96 17.42
CA GLU A 256 -8.90 13.98 17.54
C GLU A 256 -7.69 13.63 16.69
N ILE A 257 -6.91 14.66 16.33
CA ILE A 257 -5.66 14.52 15.59
C ILE A 257 -4.49 14.77 16.54
N TYR A 258 -3.58 13.80 16.63
CA TYR A 258 -2.43 13.84 17.53
C TYR A 258 -1.14 13.95 16.74
N LEU A 259 -0.39 15.04 16.94
CA LEU A 259 0.98 15.16 16.48
C LEU A 259 1.91 14.56 17.57
N THR A 260 2.52 13.42 17.28
CA THR A 260 3.36 12.69 18.23
C THR A 260 4.86 12.97 18.03
N GLY A 261 5.25 13.45 16.85
CA GLY A 261 6.61 13.87 16.55
C GLY A 261 6.65 14.90 15.42
N PHE A 262 7.58 15.85 15.53
CA PHE A 262 7.85 16.85 14.50
C PHE A 262 9.35 17.12 14.41
N ARG A 263 9.88 17.19 13.18
CA ARG A 263 11.30 17.50 12.93
C ARG A 263 11.45 18.42 11.72
N VAL A 264 12.42 19.32 11.80
CA VAL A 264 12.92 20.09 10.67
C VAL A 264 14.21 19.43 10.20
N CYS A 265 14.24 19.02 8.94
CA CYS A 265 15.36 18.31 8.32
C CYS A 265 16.02 19.21 7.28
N GLN A 266 17.36 19.26 7.25
CA GLN A 266 18.11 20.09 6.30
C GLN A 266 18.40 19.35 4.98
N SER A 267 18.68 18.04 5.02
CA SER A 267 18.57 17.09 3.89
C SER A 267 18.89 15.67 4.37
N LEU A 268 18.66 14.64 3.53
CA LEU A 268 19.12 13.25 3.78
C LEU A 268 20.64 13.11 4.05
N ALA A 269 21.47 14.13 3.79
CA ALA A 269 22.91 14.09 4.10
C ALA A 269 23.20 13.98 5.61
N ASP A 270 22.22 14.31 6.48
CA ASP A 270 22.41 14.35 7.93
C ASP A 270 21.84 13.13 8.68
N SER A 271 21.28 12.13 7.98
CA SER A 271 20.71 10.92 8.60
C SER A 271 21.73 9.78 8.70
N PRO A 272 22.05 9.25 9.91
CA PRO A 272 22.98 8.13 10.09
C PRO A 272 22.60 6.86 9.33
N THR A 273 21.32 6.71 8.96
CA THR A 273 20.75 5.53 8.31
C THR A 273 21.05 5.46 6.80
N VAL A 274 21.55 6.55 6.18
CA VAL A 274 21.74 6.65 4.72
C VAL A 274 23.13 6.22 4.26
N LYS A 275 24.13 6.22 5.16
CA LYS A 275 25.52 5.83 4.82
C LYS A 275 25.67 4.39 4.29
N THR A 276 24.66 3.54 4.41
CA THR A 276 24.71 2.13 4.02
C THR A 276 24.17 1.81 2.62
N CYS A 277 23.53 2.75 1.91
CA CYS A 277 22.91 2.49 0.60
C CYS A 277 23.39 3.38 -0.56
N THR A 278 24.29 4.32 -0.32
CA THR A 278 24.78 5.25 -1.37
C THR A 278 26.22 4.99 -1.80
N ASP A 279 26.83 3.86 -1.42
CA ASP A 279 28.14 3.47 -1.93
C ASP A 279 28.07 3.19 -3.45
N PRO A 280 28.64 4.07 -4.30
CA PRO A 280 28.63 3.88 -5.75
C PRO A 280 29.50 2.69 -6.19
N ASP A 281 30.36 2.16 -5.31
CA ASP A 281 31.19 0.98 -5.54
C ASP A 281 30.51 -0.34 -5.09
N ARG A 282 29.26 -0.28 -4.58
CA ARG A 282 28.47 -1.49 -4.32
C ARG A 282 28.09 -2.13 -5.65
N LYS A 283 28.95 -3.02 -6.14
CA LYS A 283 28.61 -3.99 -7.20
C LYS A 283 27.27 -4.62 -6.82
N ALA A 284 26.27 -4.50 -7.70
CA ALA A 284 25.05 -5.28 -7.60
C ALA A 284 25.46 -6.72 -7.34
N LYS A 285 25.14 -7.24 -6.15
CA LYS A 285 25.37 -8.65 -5.88
C LYS A 285 24.48 -9.38 -6.88
N THR A 286 25.11 -10.00 -7.86
CA THR A 286 24.49 -11.03 -8.68
C THR A 286 23.73 -11.94 -7.70
N PRO A 287 22.43 -12.23 -7.95
CA PRO A 287 21.73 -13.19 -7.11
C PRO A 287 22.58 -14.45 -7.06
N LEU A 288 22.97 -14.86 -5.86
CA LEU A 288 23.50 -16.20 -5.68
C LEU A 288 22.35 -17.14 -6.05
N VAL A 289 22.61 -17.95 -7.08
CA VAL A 289 21.75 -19.03 -7.57
C VAL A 289 21.33 -19.94 -6.42
#